data_AF-A0A3B1C437-F1
#
_entry.id   AF-A0A3B1C437-F1
#
_cell.length_a   1.000
_cell.length_b   1.000
_cell.length_c   1.000
_cell.angle_alpha   90.00
_cell.angle_beta   90.00
_cell.angle_gamma   90.00
#
_symmetry.space_group_name_H-M   'P 1'
#
loop_
_entity.id
_entity.type
_entity.pdbx_description
1 polymer ?
#
loop_
_entity_poly.entity_id
_entity_poly.type
_entity_poly.pdbx_seq_one_letter_code
_entity_poly.pdbx_strand_id
1 'polypeptide(L)' 'MSQTNSIIDDLKVVCQCKNIKKGLFRKLIDNGERSIDCLRRETGAGSGDCGGKRCSDRIKAMLKVAS' A
#
# COMPACT_ATOMS: atom_id res chain seq x y z
N MET A 1 -12.63 21.86 11.70
CA MET A 1 -11.50 21.00 11.30
C MET A 1 -12.02 19.58 11.21
N SER A 2 -12.34 19.08 10.02
CA SER A 2 -13.02 17.79 9.84
C SER A 2 -12.00 16.67 9.63
N GLN A 3 -11.83 15.81 10.62
CA GLN A 3 -11.08 14.56 10.48
C GLN A 3 -11.95 13.51 9.79
N THR A 4 -12.12 13.63 8.46
CA THR A 4 -12.82 12.64 7.62
C THR A 4 -11.89 12.07 6.54
N ASN A 5 -10.67 12.59 6.43
CA ASN A 5 -9.83 12.40 5.25
C ASN A 5 -9.13 11.02 5.21
N SER A 6 -8.93 10.38 6.35
CA SER A 6 -8.20 9.10 6.47
C SER A 6 -8.94 7.92 5.83
N ILE A 7 -10.27 7.85 6.00
CA ILE A 7 -11.08 6.75 5.44
C ILE A 7 -11.08 6.80 3.91
N ILE A 8 -11.19 8.01 3.33
CA ILE A 8 -11.17 8.20 1.88
C ILE A 8 -9.80 7.82 1.32
N ASP A 9 -8.72 8.16 2.02
CA ASP A 9 -7.36 7.80 1.60
C ASP A 9 -7.14 6.29 1.62
N ASP A 10 -7.71 5.58 2.59
CA ASP A 10 -7.63 4.12 2.68
C ASP A 10 -8.35 3.41 1.54
N LEU A 11 -9.39 4.02 0.97
CA LEU A 11 -10.11 3.49 -0.19
C LEU A 11 -9.33 3.66 -1.50
N LYS A 12 -8.29 4.52 -1.54
CA LYS A 12 -7.50 4.74 -2.76
C LYS A 12 -6.78 3.46 -3.18
N VAL A 13 -6.83 3.15 -4.47
CA VAL A 13 -6.19 1.96 -5.03
C VAL A 13 -4.71 2.23 -5.28
N VAL A 14 -3.84 1.44 -4.65
CA VAL A 14 -2.39 1.49 -4.83
C VAL A 14 -1.96 0.55 -5.96
N CYS A 15 -2.44 -0.70 -5.94
CA CYS A 15 -2.20 -1.65 -7.02
C CYS A 15 -3.42 -1.71 -7.94
N GLN A 16 -3.34 -1.06 -9.10
CA GLN A 16 -4.44 -1.07 -10.08
C GLN A 16 -4.69 -2.48 -10.65
N CYS A 17 -3.63 -3.26 -10.86
CA CYS A 17 -3.72 -4.60 -11.46
C CYS A 17 -4.45 -5.61 -10.56
N LYS A 18 -4.25 -5.54 -9.25
CA LYS A 18 -4.86 -6.44 -8.25
C LYS A 18 -5.96 -5.77 -7.42
N ASN A 19 -6.31 -4.52 -7.77
CA ASN A 19 -7.24 -3.67 -7.03
C ASN A 19 -6.98 -3.59 -5.51
N ILE A 20 -5.71 -3.48 -5.12
CA ILE A 20 -5.31 -3.44 -3.69
C ILE A 20 -5.37 -2.00 -3.19
N LYS A 21 -6.10 -1.81 -2.09
CA LYS A 21 -6.35 -0.52 -1.45
C LYS A 21 -5.23 -0.10 -0.51
N LYS A 22 -5.06 1.21 -0.35
CA LYS A 22 -4.06 1.85 0.51
C LYS A 22 -4.24 1.47 1.98
N GLY A 23 -5.48 1.33 2.45
CA GLY A 23 -5.77 0.96 3.83
C GLY A 23 -5.20 -0.39 4.24
N LEU A 24 -5.04 -1.34 3.30
CA LEU A 24 -4.41 -2.63 3.59
C LEU A 24 -2.91 -2.44 3.90
N PHE A 25 -2.21 -1.65 3.08
CA PHE A 25 -0.81 -1.29 3.35
C PHE A 25 -0.67 -0.51 4.65
N ARG A 26 -1.60 0.41 4.94
CA ARG A 26 -1.57 1.19 6.18
C ARG A 26 -1.68 0.28 7.40
N LYS A 27 -2.63 -0.65 7.40
CA LYS A 27 -2.77 -1.66 8.48
C LYS A 27 -1.50 -2.48 8.68
N LEU A 28 -0.86 -2.94 7.61
CA LEU A 28 0.37 -3.71 7.71
C LEU A 28 1.53 -2.85 8.27
N ILE A 29 1.67 -1.62 7.79
CA ILE A 29 2.67 -0.65 8.28
C ILE A 29 2.43 -0.32 9.76
N ASP A 30 1.18 -0.16 10.18
CA ASP A 30 0.78 0.08 11.57
C ASP A 30 1.01 -1.16 12.44
N ASN A 31 0.89 -2.37 11.88
CA ASN A 31 1.28 -3.62 12.54
C ASN A 31 2.80 -3.80 12.67
N GLY A 32 3.60 -2.89 12.10
CA GLY A 32 5.07 -2.91 12.17
C GLY A 32 5.75 -3.41 10.90
N GLU A 33 5.01 -3.75 9.84
CA GLU A 33 5.61 -4.17 8.58
C GLU A 33 6.30 -3.00 7.88
N ARG A 34 7.64 -3.04 7.85
CA ARG A 34 8.49 -2.01 7.22
C ARG A 34 9.22 -2.51 5.97
N SER A 35 9.02 -3.77 5.57
CA SER A 35 9.65 -4.36 4.39
C SER A 35 8.71 -4.39 3.20
N ILE A 36 9.20 -3.94 2.04
CA ILE A 36 8.45 -4.05 0.78
C ILE A 36 8.14 -5.51 0.45
N ASP A 37 9.04 -6.44 0.78
CA ASP A 37 8.86 -7.85 0.44
C ASP A 37 7.74 -8.48 1.27
N CYS A 38 7.72 -8.21 2.58
CA CYS A 38 6.62 -8.60 3.46
C CYS A 38 5.29 -8.00 2.98
N LEU A 39 5.26 -6.69 2.68
CA LEU A 39 4.05 -6.06 2.17
C LEU A 39 3.58 -6.70 0.87
N ARG A 40 4.47 -7.06 -0.06
CA ARG A 40 4.10 -7.72 -1.32
C ARG A 40 3.61 -9.15 -1.10
N ARG A 41 4.19 -9.87 -0.13
CA ARG A 41 3.75 -11.22 0.25
C ARG A 41 2.37 -11.20 0.89
N GLU A 42 2.14 -10.31 1.86
CA GLU A 42 0.87 -10.19 2.58
C GLU A 42 -0.25 -9.61 1.71
N THR A 43 0.05 -8.59 0.92
CA THR A 43 -0.97 -7.96 0.05
C THR A 43 -1.13 -8.64 -1.29
N GLY A 44 -0.14 -9.41 -1.74
CA GLY A 44 -0.04 -9.88 -3.13
C GLY A 44 0.27 -8.78 -4.15
N ALA A 45 0.68 -7.58 -3.69
CA ALA A 45 0.96 -6.48 -4.60
C ALA A 45 2.23 -6.70 -5.42
N GLY A 46 2.12 -6.43 -6.72
CA GLY A 46 3.24 -6.55 -7.64
C GLY A 46 3.61 -7.97 -8.07
N SER A 47 2.76 -8.96 -7.80
CA SER A 47 2.78 -10.29 -8.44
C SER A 47 1.76 -10.45 -9.59
N GLY A 48 1.05 -9.38 -9.96
CA GLY A 48 0.15 -9.38 -11.12
C GLY A 48 0.89 -9.16 -12.45
N ASP A 49 0.14 -9.09 -13.55
CA ASP A 49 0.66 -8.99 -14.92
C ASP A 49 1.60 -7.78 -15.14
N CYS A 50 1.42 -6.73 -14.33
CA CYS A 50 2.26 -5.55 -14.36
C CYS A 50 3.60 -5.69 -13.60
N GLY A 51 3.87 -6.83 -12.94
CA GLY A 51 5.12 -7.15 -12.25
C GLY A 51 5.50 -6.20 -11.10
N GLY A 52 4.55 -5.43 -10.59
CA GLY A 52 4.80 -4.40 -9.57
C GLY A 52 5.32 -3.07 -10.09
N LYS A 53 5.57 -2.92 -11.40
CA LYS A 53 6.13 -1.69 -12.00
C LYS A 53 5.39 -0.41 -11.61
N ARG A 54 4.06 -0.48 -11.40
CA ARG A 54 3.22 0.69 -11.07
C ARG A 54 2.99 0.89 -9.58
N CYS A 55 2.93 -0.19 -8.80
CA CYS A 55 2.61 -0.11 -7.37
C CYS A 55 3.85 -0.13 -6.47
N SER A 56 4.97 -0.71 -6.91
CA SER A 56 6.20 -0.79 -6.13
C SER A 56 6.72 0.59 -5.73
N ASP A 57 6.73 1.57 -6.64
CA ASP A 57 7.20 2.92 -6.31
C ASP A 57 6.28 3.62 -5.31
N ARG A 58 4.96 3.43 -5.43
CA ARG A 58 3.98 3.95 -4.46
C ARG A 58 4.18 3.32 -3.08
N ILE A 59 4.39 2.00 -3.02
CA ILE A 59 4.64 1.28 -1.75
C ILE A 59 5.94 1.76 -1.10
N LYS A 60 7.02 1.91 -1.88
CA LYS A 60 8.30 2.48 -1.38
C LYS A 60 8.10 3.89 -0.85
N ALA A 61 7.35 4.74 -1.57
CA ALA A 61 7.04 6.08 -1.10
C ALA A 61 6.28 6.04 0.23
N MET A 62 5.26 5.17 0.37
CA MET A 62 4.50 5.00 1.62
C MET A 62 5.40 4.59 2.80
N LEU A 63 6.34 3.66 2.57
CA LEU A 63 7.31 3.26 3.59
C LEU A 63 8.23 4.41 4.01
N LYS A 64 8.67 5.25 3.07
CA LYS A 64 9.52 6.42 3.35
C LYS A 64 8.83 7.52 4.16
N VAL A 65 7.51 7.65 4.09
CA VAL A 65 6.77 8.64 4.89
C VAL A 65 6.45 8.13 6.30
N ALA A 66 6.60 6.82 6.55
CA ALA A 66 6.32 6.18 7.82
C ALA A 66 7.58 5.91 8.67
N SER A 67 8.76 6.25 8.13
CA SER A 67 10.07 6.27 8.80
C SER A 67 10.39 7.66 9.30
#